data_AF-A0AAU0F4M8-F1
#
_entry.id   AF-A0AAU0F4M8-F1
#
_cell.length_a   1.000
_cell.length_b   1.000
_cell.length_c   1.000
_cell.angle_alpha   90.00
_cell.angle_beta   90.00
_cell.angle_gamma   90.00
#
_symmetry.space_group_name_H-M   'P 1'
#
loop_
_entity.id
_entity.type
_entity.pdbx_description
1 polymer ?
#
loop_
_entity_poly.entity_id
_entity_poly.type
_entity_poly.pdbx_seq_one_letter_code
_entity_poly.pdbx_strand_id
1 'polypeptide(L)'
;MALKKTASGKIDKRTAAYKEMVARAKNARKGKSSNTTIKKKSSSRKANGSYDLRTKEGKAVAERMAKARKAKNSWKNKLKKLFK
;
A
#
# COMPACT_ATOMS: atom_id res chain seq x y z
N MET A 1 9.09 -15.58 33.57
CA MET A 1 8.21 -16.71 33.95
C MET A 1 8.10 -17.67 32.77
N ALA A 2 8.25 -18.98 33.01
CA ALA A 2 8.09 -19.98 31.96
C ALA A 2 6.62 -20.12 31.53
N LEU A 3 6.38 -20.48 30.27
CA LEU A 3 5.04 -20.79 29.77
C LEU A 3 4.58 -22.12 30.36
N LYS A 4 3.49 -22.08 31.15
CA LYS A 4 2.88 -23.31 31.68
C LYS A 4 2.16 -24.07 30.58
N LYS A 5 2.17 -25.40 30.70
CA LYS A 5 1.43 -26.32 29.83
C LYS A 5 0.19 -26.84 30.56
N THR A 6 -0.87 -27.11 29.81
CA THR A 6 -2.06 -27.83 30.26
C THR A 6 -1.74 -29.32 30.42
N ALA A 7 -2.62 -30.07 31.09
CA ALA A 7 -2.49 -31.53 31.24
C ALA A 7 -2.34 -32.27 29.89
N SER A 8 -2.92 -31.72 28.82
CA SER A 8 -2.78 -32.19 27.44
C SER A 8 -1.46 -31.77 26.75
N GLY A 9 -0.51 -31.18 27.47
CA GLY A 9 0.80 -30.75 26.98
C GLY A 9 0.81 -29.47 26.14
N LYS A 10 -0.34 -28.85 25.88
CA LYS A 10 -0.46 -27.58 25.13
C LYS A 10 -0.15 -26.39 26.03
N ILE A 11 0.25 -25.24 25.46
CA ILE A 11 0.50 -24.03 26.26
C ILE A 11 -0.82 -23.50 26.83
N ASP A 12 -0.85 -23.19 28.14
CA ASP A 12 -2.02 -22.63 28.80
C ASP A 12 -2.19 -21.13 28.52
N LYS A 13 -3.21 -20.82 27.71
CA LYS A 13 -3.55 -19.47 27.25
C LYS A 13 -4.13 -18.56 28.35
N ARG A 14 -4.53 -19.12 29.49
CA ARG A 14 -5.15 -18.37 30.59
C ARG A 14 -4.10 -17.65 31.44
N THR A 15 -2.86 -18.11 31.39
CA THR A 15 -1.76 -17.58 32.20
C THR A 15 -1.36 -16.15 31.79
N ALA A 16 -0.92 -15.36 32.79
CA ALA A 16 -0.41 -14.01 32.57
C ALA A 16 0.81 -14.00 31.62
N ALA A 17 1.73 -14.95 31.79
CA ALA A 17 2.91 -15.10 30.94
C ALA A 17 2.56 -15.28 29.44
N TYR A 18 1.53 -16.06 29.12
CA TYR A 18 1.07 -16.22 27.73
C TYR A 18 0.49 -14.92 27.19
N LYS A 19 -0.37 -14.24 27.96
CA LYS A 19 -1.00 -12.98 27.55
C LYS A 19 0.04 -11.88 27.32
N GLU A 20 1.04 -11.78 28.19
CA GLU A 20 2.15 -10.85 28.04
C GLU A 20 3.00 -11.15 26.80
N MET A 21 3.31 -12.41 26.52
CA MET A 21 4.03 -12.81 25.31
C MET A 21 3.26 -12.39 24.05
N VAL A 22 1.96 -12.65 24.00
CA VAL A 22 1.10 -12.27 22.87
C VAL A 22 1.04 -10.74 22.72
N ALA A 23 0.92 -10.00 23.82
CA ALA A 23 0.92 -8.53 23.80
C ALA A 23 2.26 -7.97 23.28
N ARG A 24 3.40 -8.51 23.76
CA ARG A 24 4.75 -8.13 23.28
C ARG A 24 4.91 -8.43 21.80
N ALA A 25 4.49 -9.60 21.34
CA ALA A 25 4.52 -9.97 19.92
C ALA A 25 3.65 -9.04 19.07
N LYS A 26 2.45 -8.67 19.54
CA LYS A 26 1.56 -7.72 18.86
C LYS A 26 2.19 -6.32 18.78
N ASN A 27 2.81 -5.84 19.85
CA ASN A 27 3.48 -4.55 19.87
C ASN A 27 4.74 -4.53 18.98
N ALA A 28 5.51 -5.61 18.97
CA ALA A 28 6.66 -5.77 18.07
C ALA A 28 6.23 -5.75 16.58
N ARG A 29 5.09 -6.35 16.24
CA ARG A 29 4.50 -6.28 14.88
C ARG A 29 4.08 -4.85 14.53
N LYS A 30 3.47 -4.12 15.46
CA LYS A 30 3.11 -2.71 15.26
C LYS A 30 4.35 -1.84 15.05
N GLY A 31 5.41 -2.02 15.84
CA GLY A 31 6.68 -1.30 15.66
C GLY A 31 7.43 -1.64 14.37
N LYS A 32 7.31 -2.87 13.85
CA LYS A 32 7.82 -3.21 12.51
C LYS A 32 7.02 -2.58 11.37
N SER A 33 5.76 -2.23 11.60
CA SER A 33 4.94 -1.52 10.61
C SER A 33 5.29 -0.03 10.49
N SER A 34 5.93 0.57 11.50
CA SER A 34 6.32 1.99 11.47
C SER A 34 7.72 2.23 10.89
N ASN A 35 8.57 1.21 10.77
CA ASN A 35 9.92 1.35 10.21
C ASN A 35 10.08 0.81 8.78
N THR A 36 8.95 0.59 8.12
CA THR A 36 8.92 0.29 6.70
C THR A 36 8.57 1.58 5.96
N THR A 37 9.56 2.43 5.75
CA THR A 37 9.61 3.41 4.65
C THR A 37 9.66 2.70 3.29
N ILE A 38 8.88 1.63 3.11
CA ILE A 38 8.32 1.39 1.79
C ILE A 38 7.38 2.57 1.62
N LYS A 39 7.82 3.56 0.83
CA LYS A 39 6.90 4.40 0.07
C LYS A 39 5.94 3.41 -0.58
N LYS A 40 4.82 3.09 0.08
CA LYS A 40 3.67 2.51 -0.59
C LYS A 40 3.39 3.59 -1.61
N LYS A 41 3.79 3.35 -2.86
CA LYS A 41 3.02 3.88 -3.97
C LYS A 41 1.65 3.30 -3.67
N SER A 42 0.80 4.07 -3.00
CA SER A 42 -0.63 3.87 -3.01
C SER A 42 -0.90 3.66 -4.48
N SER A 43 -1.21 2.43 -4.84
CA SER A 43 -1.68 2.15 -6.18
C SER A 43 -2.96 2.97 -6.26
N SER A 44 -2.87 4.19 -6.80
CA SER A 44 -4.04 4.99 -7.16
C SER A 44 -4.82 4.33 -8.30
N ARG A 45 -4.42 3.11 -8.69
CA ARG A 45 -5.12 2.21 -9.59
C ARG A 45 -5.97 1.20 -8.82
N LYS A 46 -7.17 0.99 -9.33
CA LYS A 46 -8.09 -0.07 -8.94
C LYS A 46 -7.54 -1.43 -9.40
N ALA A 47 -8.17 -2.51 -8.96
CA ALA A 47 -7.82 -3.88 -9.36
C ALA A 47 -7.85 -4.09 -10.88
N ASN A 48 -8.71 -3.38 -11.60
CA ASN A 48 -8.80 -3.40 -13.07
C ASN A 48 -7.72 -2.53 -13.77
N GLY A 49 -6.76 -1.98 -13.04
CA GLY A 49 -5.67 -1.16 -13.57
C GLY A 49 -6.03 0.30 -13.90
N SER A 50 -7.31 0.70 -13.78
CA SER A 50 -7.73 2.09 -13.99
C SER A 50 -7.44 2.98 -12.77
N TYR A 51 -7.17 4.27 -12.98
CA TYR A 51 -6.99 5.22 -11.87
C TYR A 51 -8.32 5.49 -11.14
N ASP A 52 -8.28 5.58 -9.81
CA ASP A 52 -9.44 5.93 -8.99
C ASP A 52 -9.64 7.46 -8.93
N LEU A 53 -10.54 7.96 -9.79
CA LEU A 53 -10.88 9.38 -9.90
C LEU A 53 -11.60 9.96 -8.67
N ARG A 54 -11.97 9.13 -7.69
CA ARG A 54 -12.52 9.61 -6.42
C ARG A 54 -11.42 10.23 -5.53
N THR A 55 -10.17 9.87 -5.78
CA THR A 55 -9.00 10.37 -5.03
C THR A 55 -8.40 11.61 -5.68
N LYS A 56 -7.81 12.50 -4.86
CA LYS A 56 -7.09 13.70 -5.37
C LYS A 56 -5.97 13.31 -6.34
N GLU A 57 -5.24 12.23 -6.05
CA GLU A 57 -4.18 11.68 -6.89
C GLU A 57 -4.71 11.21 -8.25
N GLY A 58 -5.82 10.48 -8.26
CA GLY A 58 -6.44 9.98 -9.50
C GLY A 58 -6.90 11.11 -10.43
N LYS A 59 -7.50 12.18 -9.87
CA LYS A 59 -7.90 13.38 -10.64
C LYS A 59 -6.69 14.08 -11.26
N ALA A 60 -5.64 14.32 -10.48
CA ALA A 60 -4.42 14.96 -10.97
C ALA A 60 -3.74 14.16 -12.09
N VAL A 61 -3.71 12.84 -11.99
CA VAL A 61 -3.18 11.98 -13.05
C VAL A 61 -4.04 12.05 -14.31
N ALA A 62 -5.37 12.03 -14.17
CA ALA A 62 -6.28 12.13 -15.30
C ALA A 62 -6.11 13.45 -16.07
N GLU A 63 -6.01 14.57 -15.36
CA GLU A 63 -5.74 15.89 -15.95
C GLU A 63 -4.41 15.95 -16.68
N ARG A 64 -3.33 15.43 -16.06
CA ARG A 64 -2.01 15.35 -16.68
C ARG A 64 -2.05 14.54 -17.98
N MET A 65 -2.75 13.41 -17.98
CA MET A 65 -2.91 12.56 -19.17
C MET A 65 -3.74 13.25 -20.25
N ALA A 66 -4.79 13.98 -19.89
CA ALA A 66 -5.59 14.76 -20.84
C ALA A 66 -4.74 15.85 -21.51
N LYS A 67 -3.94 16.59 -20.73
CA LYS A 67 -3.00 17.60 -21.26
C LYS A 67 -1.98 16.99 -22.21
N ALA A 68 -1.41 15.84 -21.86
CA ALA A 68 -0.47 15.11 -22.73
C ALA A 68 -1.12 14.65 -24.04
N ARG A 69 -2.35 14.13 -23.99
CA ARG A 69 -3.11 13.74 -25.20
C ARG A 69 -3.37 14.93 -26.12
N LYS A 70 -3.81 16.06 -25.57
CA LYS A 70 -4.01 17.32 -26.32
C LYS A 70 -2.70 17.78 -26.97
N ALA A 71 -1.60 17.79 -26.22
CA ALA A 71 -0.29 18.14 -26.76
C ALA A 71 0.16 17.21 -27.90
N LYS A 72 -0.02 15.89 -27.75
CA LYS A 72 0.31 14.90 -28.78
C LYS A 72 -0.49 15.10 -30.07
N ASN A 73 -1.74 15.52 -29.96
CA ASN A 73 -2.62 15.79 -31.11
C ASN A 73 -2.51 17.22 -31.67
N SER A 74 -1.63 18.06 -31.10
CA SER A 74 -1.42 19.41 -31.61
C SER A 74 -0.87 19.39 -33.04
N TRP A 75 -1.27 20.38 -33.83
CA TRP A 75 -0.86 20.50 -35.24
C TRP A 75 0.66 20.55 -35.39
N LYS A 76 1.36 21.24 -34.48
CA LYS A 76 2.84 21.28 -34.40
C LYS A 76 3.45 19.88 -34.34
N ASN A 77 2.91 18.99 -33.49
CA ASN A 77 3.40 17.63 -33.37
C ASN A 77 2.98 16.73 -34.54
N LYS A 78 1.85 17.01 -35.20
CA LYS A 78 1.45 16.33 -36.44
C LYS A 78 2.37 16.70 -37.59
N LEU A 79 2.65 17.98 -37.80
CA LEU A 79 3.62 18.44 -38.81
C LEU A 79 5.01 17.84 -38.55
N LYS A 80 5.48 17.86 -37.30
CA LYS A 80 6.77 17.25 -36.94
C LYS A 80 6.86 15.75 -37.27
N LYS A 81 5.73 15.02 -37.30
CA LYS A 81 5.69 13.61 -37.70
C LYS A 81 5.63 13.42 -39.22
N LEU A 82 5.03 14.37 -39.94
CA LEU A 82 4.92 14.31 -41.40
C LEU A 82 6.25 14.58 -42.09
N PHE A 83 7.12 15.38 -41.45
CA PHE A 83 8.45 15.74 -41.96
C PHE A 83 9.58 15.04 -41.20
N LYS A 84 9.32 13.86 -40.64
CA LYS A 84 10.31 13.00 -40.00
C LYS A 84 10.42 11.70 -40.78
#